data_AF-A0A2N1WAL1-F1
#
_entry.id   AF-A0A2N1WAL1-F1
#
_cell.length_a   1.000
_cell.length_b   1.000
_cell.length_c   1.000
_cell.angle_alpha   90.00
_cell.angle_beta   90.00
_cell.angle_gamma   90.00
#
_symmetry.space_group_name_H-M   'P 1'
#
loop_
_entity.id
_entity.type
_entity.pdbx_description
1 polymer ?
#
loop_
_entity_poly.entity_id
_entity_poly.type
_entity_poly.pdbx_seq_one_letter_code
_entity_poly.pdbx_strand_id
1 'polypeptide(L)' 'MLDQGRVAADGAPAEVLDAAVLSSVFRWPVAITPWRDGAPQVVPLTREEARAADRSSPDTPHRGSA' A
#
# COMPACT_ATOMS: atom_id res chain seq x y z
N MET A 1 -9.53 2.31 -7.39
CA MET A 1 -9.23 0.92 -6.99
C MET A 1 -10.50 0.08 -7.01
N LEU A 2 -10.39 -1.19 -7.43
CA LEU A 2 -11.48 -2.14 -7.40
C LEU A 2 -11.20 -3.26 -6.40
N ASP A 3 -12.24 -3.74 -5.73
CA ASP A 3 -12.22 -4.99 -4.97
C ASP A 3 -13.45 -5.83 -5.36
N GLN A 4 -13.23 -7.10 -5.69
CA GLN A 4 -14.26 -8.04 -6.18
C GLN A 4 -15.12 -7.46 -7.32
N GLY A 5 -14.51 -6.69 -8.24
CA GLY A 5 -15.19 -6.07 -9.37
C GLY A 5 -16.06 -4.85 -9.02
N ARG A 6 -15.95 -4.31 -7.80
CA ARG A 6 -16.66 -3.09 -7.36
C ARG A 6 -15.68 -1.96 -7.05
N VAL A 7 -16.11 -0.71 -7.25
CA VAL A 7 -15.31 0.46 -6.89
C VAL A 7 -15.15 0.50 -5.37
N ALA A 8 -13.91 0.37 -4.91
CA ALA A 8 -13.55 0.41 -3.49
C ALA A 8 -12.95 1.78 -3.09
N ALA A 9 -12.28 2.45 -4.02
CA ALA A 9 -11.78 3.82 -3.87
C ALA A 9 -11.70 4.48 -5.25
N ASP A 10 -11.84 5.80 -5.29
CA ASP A 10 -11.74 6.61 -6.51
C ASP A 10 -10.74 7.75 -6.29
N GLY A 11 -9.93 8.07 -7.30
CA GLY A 11 -8.79 9.01 -7.19
C GLY A 11 -7.56 8.58 -8.00
N ALA A 12 -6.49 9.37 -7.91
CA ALA A 12 -5.22 9.06 -8.57
C ALA A 12 -4.58 7.79 -7.97
N PRO A 13 -3.77 7.03 -8.73
CA PRO A 13 -3.15 5.80 -8.23
C PRO A 13 -2.39 5.98 -6.91
N ALA A 14 -1.68 7.10 -6.74
CA ALA A 14 -0.94 7.39 -5.51
C ALA A 14 -1.87 7.62 -4.29
N GLU A 15 -3.13 7.98 -4.52
CA GLU A 15 -4.13 8.23 -3.47
C GLU A 15 -4.92 6.97 -3.10
N VAL A 16 -5.02 6.00 -4.02
CA VAL A 16 -5.90 4.83 -3.86
C VAL A 16 -5.17 3.50 -3.71
N LEU A 17 -3.88 3.42 -4.04
CA LEU A 17 -3.10 2.19 -3.85
C LEU A 17 -2.56 2.13 -2.42
N ASP A 18 -2.95 1.07 -1.72
CA ASP A 18 -2.51 0.77 -0.36
C ASP A 18 -1.77 -0.59 -0.31
N ALA A 19 -0.65 -0.62 0.43
CA ALA A 19 0.22 -1.79 0.47
C ALA A 19 -0.44 -2.99 1.18
N ALA A 20 -1.27 -2.76 2.20
CA ALA A 20 -1.97 -3.82 2.93
C ALA A 20 -3.08 -4.44 2.06
N VAL A 21 -3.85 -3.61 1.35
CA VAL A 21 -4.89 -4.07 0.42
C VAL A 21 -4.27 -4.89 -0.71
N LEU A 22 -3.23 -4.35 -1.37
CA LEU A 22 -2.58 -5.07 -2.47
C LEU A 22 -1.93 -6.37 -1.98
N SER A 23 -1.35 -6.39 -0.78
CA SER A 23 -0.79 -7.62 -0.21
C SER A 23 -1.84 -8.70 -0.02
N SER A 24 -3.06 -8.32 0.37
CA SER A 24 -4.21 -9.24 0.47
C SER A 24 -4.64 -9.78 -0.90
N VAL A 25 -4.78 -8.89 -1.90
CA VAL A 25 -5.19 -9.24 -3.26
C VAL A 25 -4.19 -10.18 -3.93
N PHE A 26 -2.90 -9.86 -3.87
CA PHE A 26 -1.83 -10.67 -4.44
C PHE A 26 -1.49 -11.90 -3.58
N ARG A 27 -2.01 -11.98 -2.35
CA ARG A 27 -1.66 -12.98 -1.33
C ARG A 27 -0.15 -13.04 -1.06
N TRP A 28 0.53 -11.93 -1.25
CA TRP A 28 1.99 -11.79 -1.16
C TRP A 28 2.35 -10.39 -0.66
N PRO A 29 3.33 -10.21 0.25
CA PRO A 29 3.70 -8.90 0.75
C PRO A 29 4.22 -7.97 -0.35
N VAL A 30 3.80 -6.71 -0.34
CA VAL A 30 4.28 -5.69 -1.27
C VAL A 30 4.62 -4.38 -0.54
N ALA A 31 5.55 -3.62 -1.09
CA ALA A 31 5.73 -2.20 -0.80
C ALA A 31 5.18 -1.35 -1.94
N ILE A 32 4.77 -0.13 -1.60
CA ILE A 32 4.47 0.92 -2.57
C ILE A 32 5.50 2.02 -2.38
N THR A 33 6.22 2.36 -3.44
CA THR A 33 7.23 3.41 -3.43
C THR A 33 6.93 4.46 -4.49
N PRO A 34 7.19 5.75 -4.23
CA PRO A 34 7.15 6.74 -5.30
C PRO A 34 8.13 6.38 -6.41
N TRP A 35 7.69 6.53 -7.65
CA TRP A 35 8.50 6.39 -8.85
C TRP A 35 8.36 7.65 -9.71
N ARG A 36 8.81 7.58 -10.98
CA ARG A 36 8.82 8.71 -11.93
C ARG A 36 7.54 9.52 -11.86
N ASP A 37 7.73 10.83 -11.70
CA ASP A 37 6.67 11.84 -11.70
C ASP A 37 5.56 11.59 -10.66
N GLY A 38 5.91 10.92 -9.56
CA GLY A 38 4.98 10.63 -8.45
C GLY A 38 4.09 9.41 -8.68
N ALA A 39 4.26 8.69 -9.80
CA ALA A 39 3.55 7.44 -10.03
C ALA A 39 3.97 6.39 -8.99
N PRO A 40 3.05 5.67 -8.35
CA PRO A 40 3.41 4.60 -7.42
C PRO A 40 3.96 3.38 -8.17
N GLN A 41 5.06 2.81 -7.67
CA GLN A 41 5.57 1.51 -8.07
C GLN A 41 5.27 0.49 -6.98
N VAL A 42 4.70 -0.66 -7.39
CA VAL A 42 4.45 -1.81 -6.51
C VAL A 42 5.64 -2.75 -6.60
N VAL A 43 6.26 -3.04 -5.46
CA VAL A 43 7.43 -3.93 -5.37
C VAL A 43 7.08 -5.13 -4.49
N PRO A 44 7.09 -6.36 -5.02
CA PRO A 44 6.96 -7.56 -4.21
C PRO A 44 8.11 -7.65 -3.21
N LEU A 45 7.78 -7.99 -1.96
CA LEU A 45 8.76 -8.18 -0.89
C LEU A 45 8.85 -9.66 -0.51
N THR A 46 10.02 -10.07 -0.06
CA THR A 46 10.14 -11.28 0.76
C THR A 46 9.45 -11.07 2.12
N ARG A 47 9.11 -12.17 2.80
CA ARG A 47 8.51 -12.09 4.15
C ARG A 47 9.45 -11.45 5.18
N GLU A 48 10.76 -11.58 4.99
CA GLU A 48 11.75 -10.97 5.87
C GLU A 48 11.82 -9.46 5.68
N GLU A 49 11.82 -8.99 4.43
CA GLU A 49 11.76 -7.56 4.09
C GLU A 49 10.47 -6.91 4.61
N ALA A 50 9.32 -7.56 4.45
CA ALA A 50 8.05 -7.06 4.99
C ALA A 50 8.11 -6.87 6.51
N ARG A 51 8.65 -7.86 7.24
CA ARG A 51 8.84 -7.76 8.70
C ARG A 51 9.83 -6.65 9.10
N ALA A 52 10.85 -6.39 8.28
CA ALA A 52 11.79 -5.31 8.53
C ALA A 52 11.13 -3.93 8.30
N ALA A 53 10.27 -3.81 7.28
CA ALA A 53 9.51 -2.60 6.98
C ALA A 53 8.51 -2.25 8.10
N ASP A 54 7.77 -3.23 8.62
CA ASP A 54 6.84 -3.03 9.76
C ASP A 54 7.57 -2.48 11.00
N ARG A 55 8.76 -3.02 11.31
CA ARG A 55 9.57 -2.54 12.44
C ARG A 55 10.17 -1.15 12.22
N SER A 56 10.29 -0.73 10.97
CA SER A 56 10.89 0.56 10.59
C SER A 56 9.85 1.67 10.47
N SER A 57 8.55 1.35 10.48
CA SER A 57 7.48 2.35 10.54
C SER A 57 7.38 2.90 11.96
N PRO A 58 7.66 4.20 12.19
CA PRO A 58 7.31 4.82 13.46
C PRO A 58 5.79 4.81 13.60
N ASP A 59 5.30 4.30 14.72
CA ASP A 59 3.89 4.35 15.14
C ASP A 59 3.41 5.80 15.04
N THR A 60 2.79 6.14 13.90
CA THR A 60 2.21 7.46 13.68
C THR A 60 0.71 7.27 13.86
N PRO A 61 0.13 7.73 14.98
CA PRO A 61 -1.30 7.59 15.18
C PRO A 61 -2.03 8.40 14.11
N HIS A 62 -2.77 7.72 13.25
CA HIS A 62 -3.76 8.34 12.37
C HIS A 62 -4.88 8.93 13.23
N ARG A 63 -4.68 10.15 13.73
CA ARG A 63 -5.73 10.93 14.38
C ARG A 63 -6.79 11.26 13.33
N GLY A 64 -7.97 10.66 13.47
CA GLY A 64 -9.15 11.04 12.72
C GLY A 64 -9.46 12.53 12.93
N SER A 65 -9.69 13.23 11.82
CA SER A 65 -10.29 14.56 11.82
C SER A 65 -11.79 14.44 11.59
N ALA A 66 -12.50 15.26 12.36
CA ALA A 66 -13.94 15.37 12.52
C ALA A 66 -14.66 15.91 11.27
#